data_AF-A0A9R0A3Y0-F1
#
_entry.id   AF-A0A9R0A3Y0-F1
#
_cell.length_a   1.000
_cell.length_b   1.000
_cell.length_c   1.000
_cell.angle_alpha   90.00
_cell.angle_beta   90.00
_cell.angle_gamma   90.00
#
_symmetry.space_group_name_H-M   'P 1'
#
loop_
_entity.id
_entity.type
_entity.pdbx_description
1 polymer ?
#
loop_
_entity_poly.entity_id
_entity_poly.type
_entity_poly.pdbx_seq_one_letter_code
_entity_poly.pdbx_strand_id
1 'polypeptide(L)'
;MLTLVRICRLQMFRLQTFALPSSQNLHLLIEGSRWRSGKSELKRRMKAEKKATEKEAKDKEQQEQKETNEKSQQDANEADEETLDPNQYFKIRSQAIQALKGTAEDPYPHKFNVDLSLTEFIDRYNNLQPGDHLTDVVLSLSGRIHAKRASGVKLLFYDLRGEGVKLQVMANSRNYKSEEDFVHINNKLRRGDIIGVRGNPGKTKKGELSIIPIEMTLLSPCLHMLPHLHFGLKDKVKFSC
;
A
#
# COMPACT_ATOMS: atom_id res chain seq x y z
N MET A 1 24.46 9.39 48.23
CA MET A 1 25.66 8.75 47.67
C MET A 1 25.22 7.76 46.61
N LEU A 2 25.70 7.97 45.39
CA LEU A 2 25.76 7.04 44.25
C LEU A 2 24.50 6.61 43.48
N THR A 3 24.76 6.49 42.18
CA THR A 3 24.11 5.77 41.07
C THR A 3 22.88 6.39 40.41
N LEU A 4 22.92 6.93 39.18
CA LEU A 4 23.34 6.44 37.84
C LEU A 4 22.09 6.09 36.98
N VAL A 5 21.88 6.82 35.88
CA VAL A 5 21.77 6.33 34.48
C VAL A 5 20.71 7.05 33.62
N ARG A 6 21.25 7.77 32.63
CA ARG A 6 20.76 8.05 31.26
C ARG A 6 19.73 9.15 31.01
N ILE A 7 20.32 10.33 30.98
CA ILE A 7 19.93 11.54 30.25
C ILE A 7 20.09 11.34 28.73
N CYS A 8 18.98 11.48 28.01
CA CYS A 8 18.76 12.32 26.83
C CYS A 8 19.99 12.89 26.09
N ARG A 9 20.28 12.40 24.86
CA ARG A 9 20.93 13.19 23.80
C ARG A 9 20.97 12.41 22.47
N LEU A 10 19.98 12.64 21.60
CA LEU A 10 20.13 12.38 20.17
C LEU A 10 19.49 13.55 19.42
N GLN A 11 20.29 14.57 19.16
CA GLN A 11 19.95 15.62 18.21
C GLN A 11 21.25 16.19 17.64
N MET A 12 21.19 16.49 16.34
CA MET A 12 22.22 17.14 15.52
C MET A 12 23.28 16.22 14.92
N PHE A 13 22.91 15.49 13.86
CA PHE A 13 23.85 15.26 12.75
C PHE A 13 23.68 16.37 11.73
N ARG A 14 24.61 17.31 11.85
CA ARG A 14 24.84 18.50 11.06
C ARG A 14 25.23 18.08 9.64
N LEU A 15 24.62 18.74 8.65
CA LEU A 15 25.09 18.76 7.28
C LEU A 15 26.57 19.14 7.26
N GLN A 16 27.39 18.27 6.67
CA GLN A 16 28.72 18.65 6.23
C GLN A 16 28.94 18.05 4.84
N THR A 17 28.67 18.92 3.88
CA THR A 17 29.11 18.89 2.48
C THR A 17 30.55 18.39 2.38
N PHE A 18 30.75 17.19 1.85
CA PHE A 18 32.05 16.76 1.37
C PHE A 18 32.17 17.18 -0.09
N ALA A 19 32.91 18.26 -0.27
CA ALA A 19 33.35 18.79 -1.55
C ALA A 19 34.14 17.73 -2.33
N LEU A 20 33.83 17.62 -3.63
CA LEU A 20 34.65 16.96 -4.63
C LEU A 20 36.01 17.67 -4.73
N PRO A 21 37.15 17.00 -4.51
CA PRO A 21 38.43 17.57 -4.89
C PRO A 21 38.62 17.38 -6.40
N SER A 22 38.68 18.55 -7.04
CA SER A 22 39.07 18.86 -8.41
C SER A 22 40.25 18.05 -8.94
N SER A 23 40.05 17.54 -10.15
CA SER A 23 41.09 17.17 -11.11
C SER A 23 42.05 18.34 -11.34
N GLN A 24 43.21 18.33 -10.67
CA GLN A 24 44.46 19.02 -11.04
C GLN A 24 45.39 19.04 -9.81
N ASN A 25 46.21 18.00 -9.65
CA ASN A 25 47.55 18.06 -9.04
C ASN A 25 48.10 16.63 -8.91
N LEU A 26 48.66 16.13 -10.02
CA LEU A 26 49.64 15.04 -9.99
C LEU A 26 50.52 15.22 -11.23
N HIS A 27 51.25 16.32 -11.24
CA HIS A 27 52.37 16.53 -12.15
C HIS A 27 53.66 16.56 -11.31
N LEU A 28 54.46 15.51 -11.52
CA LEU A 28 55.89 15.38 -11.25
C LEU A 28 56.38 15.47 -9.80
N LEU A 29 56.66 14.29 -9.23
CA LEU A 29 57.95 13.96 -8.61
C LEU A 29 58.09 12.43 -8.54
N ILE A 30 58.41 11.81 -9.68
CA ILE A 30 58.95 10.45 -9.72
C ILE A 30 60.16 10.49 -10.64
N GLU A 31 61.26 11.04 -10.13
CA GLU A 31 62.58 10.52 -10.45
C GLU A 31 62.90 9.43 -9.43
N GLY A 32 63.38 8.29 -9.91
CA GLY A 32 64.14 7.36 -9.07
C GLY A 32 63.34 6.35 -8.26
N SER A 33 62.60 5.44 -8.92
CA SER A 33 62.68 4.01 -8.60
C SER A 33 61.84 3.20 -9.59
N ARG A 34 62.51 2.75 -10.65
CA ARG A 34 61.99 1.76 -11.59
C ARG A 34 61.82 0.41 -10.88
N TRP A 35 60.73 0.24 -10.14
CA TRP A 35 60.27 -1.09 -9.76
C TRP A 35 59.53 -1.69 -10.96
N ARG A 36 60.22 -2.56 -11.69
CA ARG A 36 59.59 -3.47 -12.66
C ARG A 36 58.60 -4.34 -11.87
N SER A 37 57.35 -3.91 -11.73
CA SER A 37 56.29 -4.78 -11.20
C SER A 37 56.20 -5.98 -12.15
N GLY A 38 56.57 -7.16 -11.66
CA GLY A 38 56.61 -8.37 -12.47
C GLY A 38 55.25 -8.60 -13.12
N LYS A 39 55.24 -9.11 -14.35
CA LYS A 39 54.02 -9.50 -15.10
C LYS A 39 53.05 -10.38 -14.26
N SER A 40 53.54 -11.00 -13.19
CA SER A 40 52.80 -11.80 -12.20
C SER A 40 51.93 -10.97 -11.22
N GLU A 41 52.37 -9.79 -10.77
CA GLU A 41 51.63 -8.97 -9.79
C GLU A 41 50.44 -8.26 -10.43
N LEU A 42 50.64 -7.74 -11.65
CA LEU A 42 49.57 -7.19 -12.49
C LEU A 42 48.48 -8.24 -12.78
N LYS A 43 48.88 -9.50 -13.06
CA LYS A 43 47.94 -10.60 -13.31
C LYS A 43 47.13 -10.98 -12.05
N ARG A 44 47.71 -10.85 -10.85
CA ARG A 44 47.01 -11.08 -9.58
C ARG A 44 45.97 -10.00 -9.28
N ARG A 45 46.28 -8.72 -9.53
CA ARG A 45 45.34 -7.60 -9.35
C ARG A 45 44.15 -7.70 -10.31
N MET A 46 44.41 -7.96 -11.59
CA MET A 46 43.34 -8.15 -12.60
C MET A 46 42.44 -9.36 -12.27
N LYS A 47 42.96 -10.41 -11.63
CA LYS A 47 42.17 -11.57 -11.19
C LYS A 47 41.34 -11.26 -9.94
N ALA A 48 41.84 -10.41 -9.03
CA ALA A 48 41.11 -9.98 -7.85
C ALA A 48 39.96 -9.02 -8.22
N GLU A 49 40.20 -8.07 -9.12
CA GLU A 49 39.19 -7.13 -9.63
C GLU A 49 38.08 -7.86 -10.40
N LYS A 50 38.42 -8.78 -11.32
CA LYS A 50 37.41 -9.59 -12.02
C LYS A 50 36.54 -10.42 -11.06
N LYS A 51 37.14 -10.96 -10.00
CA LYS A 51 36.41 -11.73 -8.99
C LYS A 51 35.54 -10.85 -8.08
N ALA A 52 35.90 -9.58 -7.89
CA ALA A 52 35.08 -8.61 -7.17
C ALA A 52 33.88 -8.18 -8.04
N THR A 53 34.11 -7.84 -9.32
CA THR A 53 33.02 -7.46 -10.24
C THR A 53 32.05 -8.61 -10.51
N GLU A 54 32.53 -9.86 -10.58
CA GLU A 54 31.66 -11.05 -10.73
C GLU A 54 30.81 -11.32 -9.49
N LYS A 55 31.29 -10.96 -8.29
CA LYS A 55 30.50 -11.08 -7.05
C LYS A 55 29.47 -9.96 -6.95
N GLU A 56 29.86 -8.72 -7.22
CA GLU A 56 28.95 -7.58 -7.24
C GLU A 56 27.86 -7.71 -8.32
N ALA A 57 28.16 -8.32 -9.46
CA ALA A 57 27.16 -8.64 -10.49
C ALA A 57 26.17 -9.71 -10.00
N LYS A 58 26.65 -10.79 -9.35
CA LYS A 58 25.79 -11.84 -8.79
C LYS A 58 24.91 -11.35 -7.66
N ASP A 59 25.42 -10.45 -6.82
CA ASP A 59 24.65 -9.88 -5.70
C ASP A 59 23.56 -8.93 -6.22
N LYS A 60 23.82 -8.18 -7.29
CA LYS A 60 22.82 -7.34 -7.98
C LYS A 60 21.75 -8.17 -8.70
N GLU A 61 22.14 -9.22 -9.41
CA GLU A 61 21.20 -10.15 -10.06
C GLU A 61 20.29 -10.86 -9.04
N GLN A 62 20.80 -11.20 -7.86
CA GLN A 62 20.00 -11.79 -6.78
C GLN A 62 19.06 -10.80 -6.09
N GLN A 63 19.43 -9.51 -6.01
CA GLN A 63 18.55 -8.45 -5.50
C GLN A 63 17.42 -8.13 -6.51
N GLU A 64 17.74 -8.04 -7.80
CA GLU A 64 16.75 -7.82 -8.86
C GLU A 64 15.75 -8.98 -8.98
N GLN A 65 16.20 -10.23 -8.77
CA GLN A 65 15.30 -11.40 -8.73
C GLN A 65 14.38 -11.43 -7.49
N LYS A 66 14.83 -10.93 -6.33
CA LYS A 66 13.98 -10.81 -5.14
C LYS A 66 12.91 -9.72 -5.28
N GLU A 67 13.27 -8.56 -5.82
CA GLU A 67 12.31 -7.47 -6.05
C GLU A 67 11.29 -7.80 -7.15
N THR A 68 11.68 -8.61 -8.14
CA THR A 68 10.76 -9.06 -9.19
C THR A 68 9.78 -10.12 -8.68
N ASN A 69 10.21 -11.03 -7.78
CA ASN A 69 9.34 -12.06 -7.18
C ASN A 69 8.33 -11.49 -6.18
N GLU A 70 8.68 -10.45 -5.42
CA GLU A 70 7.75 -9.81 -4.48
C GLU A 70 6.66 -9.00 -5.21
N LYS A 71 6.98 -8.39 -6.35
CA LYS A 71 6.00 -7.66 -7.19
C LYS A 71 5.07 -8.58 -7.96
N SER A 72 5.56 -9.71 -8.49
CA SER A 72 4.73 -10.65 -9.25
C SER A 72 3.80 -11.50 -8.37
N GLN A 73 4.06 -11.59 -7.06
CA GLN A 73 3.16 -12.25 -6.10
C GLN A 73 1.97 -11.38 -5.65
N GLN A 74 2.04 -10.04 -5.77
CA GLN A 74 0.94 -9.18 -5.31
C GLN A 74 -0.19 -9.02 -6.35
N ASP A 75 0.13 -8.95 -7.65
CA ASP A 75 -0.88 -8.82 -8.71
C ASP A 75 -1.57 -10.16 -9.06
N ALA A 76 -0.93 -11.31 -8.83
CA ALA A 76 -1.51 -12.62 -9.13
C ALA A 76 -2.58 -13.07 -8.12
N ASN A 77 -2.50 -12.62 -6.86
CA ASN A 77 -3.36 -13.12 -5.80
C ASN A 77 -4.80 -12.56 -5.84
N GLU A 78 -5.05 -11.37 -6.38
CA GLU A 78 -6.42 -10.83 -6.46
C GLU A 78 -7.22 -11.41 -7.63
N ALA A 79 -6.56 -11.76 -8.74
CA ALA A 79 -7.22 -12.29 -9.94
C ALA A 79 -7.56 -13.79 -9.81
N ASP A 80 -6.76 -14.57 -9.09
CA ASP A 80 -7.02 -15.99 -8.89
C ASP A 80 -8.10 -16.25 -7.83
N GLU A 81 -8.32 -15.35 -6.87
CA GLU A 81 -9.33 -15.49 -5.80
C GLU A 81 -10.78 -15.55 -6.32
N GLU A 82 -11.10 -14.92 -7.45
CA GLU A 82 -12.47 -14.90 -8.01
C GLU A 82 -12.88 -16.20 -8.72
N THR A 83 -11.92 -17.08 -9.02
CA THR A 83 -12.17 -18.40 -9.63
C THR A 83 -12.07 -19.56 -8.64
N LEU A 84 -11.72 -19.28 -7.38
CA LEU A 84 -11.61 -20.29 -6.34
C LEU A 84 -12.98 -20.84 -5.96
N ASP A 85 -13.00 -22.11 -5.55
CA ASP A 85 -14.16 -22.74 -4.96
C ASP A 85 -14.64 -21.93 -3.72
N PRO A 86 -15.97 -21.68 -3.57
CA PRO A 86 -16.49 -20.88 -2.46
C PRO A 86 -16.04 -21.34 -1.07
N ASN A 87 -15.80 -22.65 -0.88
CA ASN A 87 -15.34 -23.20 0.39
C ASN A 87 -13.84 -22.95 0.61
N GLN A 88 -13.04 -22.97 -0.46
CA GLN A 88 -11.63 -22.62 -0.39
C GLN A 88 -11.45 -21.13 -0.04
N TYR A 89 -12.23 -20.25 -0.67
CA TYR A 89 -12.25 -18.82 -0.33
C TYR A 89 -12.55 -18.60 1.17
N PHE A 90 -13.59 -19.27 1.68
CA PHE A 90 -13.98 -19.18 3.08
C PHE A 90 -12.84 -19.60 4.03
N LYS A 91 -12.12 -20.68 3.71
CA LYS A 91 -10.98 -21.16 4.53
C LYS A 91 -9.83 -20.16 4.55
N ILE A 92 -9.41 -19.67 3.38
CA ILE A 92 -8.32 -18.69 3.26
C ILE A 92 -8.68 -17.41 4.02
N ARG A 93 -9.90 -16.90 3.81
CA ARG A 93 -10.35 -15.67 4.46
C ARG A 93 -10.48 -15.84 5.98
N SER A 94 -11.01 -16.97 6.44
CA SER A 94 -11.08 -17.29 7.87
C SER A 94 -9.70 -17.32 8.52
N GLN A 95 -8.72 -17.95 7.87
CA GLN A 95 -7.33 -17.97 8.34
C GLN A 95 -6.71 -16.57 8.38
N ALA A 96 -6.93 -15.75 7.34
CA ALA A 96 -6.45 -14.37 7.31
C ALA A 96 -7.04 -13.53 8.45
N ILE A 97 -8.35 -13.65 8.72
CA ILE A 97 -9.00 -12.94 9.83
C ILE A 97 -8.51 -13.47 11.18
N GLN A 98 -8.27 -14.77 11.32
CA GLN A 98 -7.67 -15.34 12.53
C GLN A 98 -6.25 -14.82 12.78
N ALA A 99 -5.44 -14.63 11.73
CA ALA A 99 -4.11 -14.05 11.86
C ALA A 99 -4.13 -12.58 12.29
N LEU A 100 -5.19 -11.83 11.93
CA LEU A 100 -5.39 -10.45 12.37
C LEU A 100 -5.85 -10.38 13.84
N LYS A 101 -6.64 -11.37 14.29
CA LYS A 101 -7.04 -11.47 15.70
C LYS A 101 -5.81 -11.66 16.59
N GLY A 102 -5.64 -10.77 17.56
CA GLY A 102 -4.50 -10.79 18.49
C GLY A 102 -3.34 -9.90 18.09
N THR A 103 -3.38 -9.29 16.91
CA THR A 103 -2.55 -8.13 16.59
C THR A 103 -3.20 -6.85 17.12
N ALA A 104 -2.49 -5.72 17.05
CA ALA A 104 -3.05 -4.41 17.40
C ALA A 104 -4.19 -3.96 16.46
N GLU A 105 -4.40 -4.66 15.34
CA GLU A 105 -5.44 -4.37 14.36
C GLU A 105 -6.58 -5.39 14.50
N ASP A 106 -7.53 -5.08 15.38
CA ASP A 106 -8.73 -5.90 15.55
C ASP A 106 -9.61 -5.83 14.29
N PRO A 107 -9.90 -6.97 13.63
CA PRO A 107 -10.79 -6.98 12.47
C PRO A 107 -12.25 -6.64 12.80
N TYR A 108 -12.64 -6.64 14.08
CA TYR A 108 -14.00 -6.34 14.55
C TYR A 108 -14.02 -5.22 15.61
N PRO A 109 -13.75 -3.97 15.22
CA PRO A 109 -13.78 -2.85 16.16
C PRO A 109 -15.15 -2.68 16.82
N HIS A 110 -15.15 -2.44 18.15
CA HIS A 110 -16.38 -2.32 18.93
C HIS A 110 -17.26 -1.12 18.57
N LYS A 111 -16.65 0.02 18.20
CA LYS A 111 -17.39 1.25 17.90
C LYS A 111 -16.71 2.03 16.79
N PHE A 112 -17.52 2.43 15.81
CA PHE A 112 -17.16 3.41 14.80
C PHE A 112 -18.20 4.54 14.83
N ASN A 113 -17.73 5.78 14.97
CA ASN A 113 -18.62 6.94 14.97
C ASN A 113 -18.85 7.38 13.52
N VAL A 114 -20.10 7.34 13.09
CA VAL A 114 -20.53 7.82 11.77
C VAL A 114 -21.09 9.21 11.94
N ASP A 115 -20.60 10.17 11.15
CA ASP A 115 -20.98 11.57 11.25
C ASP A 115 -22.27 11.87 10.45
N LEU A 116 -22.40 11.25 9.28
CA LEU A 116 -23.54 11.43 8.38
C LEU A 116 -23.97 10.10 7.78
N SER A 117 -25.28 9.98 7.52
CA SER A 117 -25.81 8.89 6.69
C SER A 117 -25.36 9.06 5.23
N LEU A 118 -25.38 7.98 4.46
CA LEU A 118 -24.98 8.03 3.04
C LEU A 118 -25.97 8.84 2.21
N THR A 119 -27.25 8.77 2.55
CA THR A 119 -28.33 9.54 1.92
C THR A 119 -28.13 11.04 2.14
N GLU A 120 -27.97 11.49 3.38
CA GLU A 120 -27.71 12.89 3.71
C GLU A 120 -26.42 13.43 3.09
N PHE A 121 -25.39 12.59 3.00
CA PHE A 121 -24.14 12.97 2.34
C PHE A 121 -24.38 13.30 0.87
N ILE A 122 -25.14 12.48 0.15
CA ILE A 122 -25.46 12.73 -1.26
C ILE A 122 -26.24 14.02 -1.39
N ASP A 123 -27.28 14.22 -0.57
CA ASP A 123 -28.13 15.41 -0.64
C ASP A 123 -27.35 16.71 -0.39
N ARG A 124 -26.42 16.71 0.58
CA ARG A 124 -25.60 17.89 0.92
C ARG A 124 -24.58 18.22 -0.16
N TYR A 125 -23.92 17.21 -0.73
CA TYR A 125 -22.77 17.41 -1.62
C TYR A 125 -23.07 17.24 -3.11
N ASN A 126 -24.34 17.03 -3.49
CA ASN A 126 -24.75 16.92 -4.89
C ASN A 126 -24.39 18.18 -5.71
N ASN A 127 -24.42 19.35 -5.07
CA ASN A 127 -24.25 20.67 -5.70
C ASN A 127 -22.80 21.08 -5.95
N LEU A 128 -21.81 20.23 -5.65
CA LEU A 128 -20.40 20.52 -5.91
C LEU A 128 -20.07 20.56 -7.42
N GLN A 129 -19.09 21.37 -7.82
CA GLN A 129 -18.64 21.39 -9.21
C GLN A 129 -17.76 20.16 -9.52
N PRO A 130 -17.72 19.69 -10.78
CA PRO A 130 -16.83 18.61 -11.18
C PRO A 130 -15.36 18.99 -10.95
N GLY A 131 -14.64 18.19 -10.16
CA GLY A 131 -13.24 18.45 -9.79
C GLY A 131 -13.06 19.20 -8.47
N ASP A 132 -14.14 19.64 -7.82
CA ASP A 132 -14.05 20.24 -6.49
C ASP A 132 -13.73 19.20 -5.43
N HIS A 133 -12.75 19.51 -4.59
CA HIS A 133 -12.32 18.71 -3.46
C HIS A 133 -12.37 19.61 -2.21
N LEU A 134 -13.23 19.31 -1.25
CA LEU A 134 -13.37 20.11 -0.03
C LEU A 134 -12.40 19.61 1.05
N THR A 135 -11.25 20.28 1.18
CA THR A 135 -10.25 19.93 2.20
C THR A 135 -10.67 20.30 3.62
N ASP A 136 -11.60 21.24 3.76
CA ASP A 136 -11.96 21.83 5.05
C ASP A 136 -12.92 20.95 5.86
N VAL A 137 -13.60 20.02 5.19
CA VAL A 137 -14.61 19.14 5.80
C VAL A 137 -14.11 17.71 5.80
N VAL A 138 -13.98 17.13 6.99
CA VAL A 138 -13.69 15.70 7.17
C VAL A 138 -14.92 15.03 7.74
N LEU A 139 -15.37 13.95 7.08
CA LEU A 139 -16.56 13.20 7.45
C LEU A 139 -16.25 11.71 7.58
N SER A 140 -16.90 11.07 8.53
CA SER A 140 -16.84 9.65 8.79
C SER A 140 -18.12 8.98 8.27
N LEU A 141 -17.99 8.14 7.26
CA LEU A 141 -19.08 7.36 6.66
C LEU A 141 -18.82 5.88 6.88
N SER A 142 -19.87 5.06 6.79
CA SER A 142 -19.73 3.60 6.80
C SER A 142 -20.56 2.98 5.68
N GLY A 143 -20.14 1.81 5.20
CA GLY A 143 -20.85 1.12 4.13
C GLY A 143 -20.25 -0.23 3.78
N ARG A 144 -20.94 -0.96 2.91
CA ARG A 144 -20.47 -2.24 2.36
C ARG A 144 -19.78 -2.03 1.02
N ILE A 145 -18.59 -2.60 0.83
CA ILE A 145 -17.91 -2.62 -0.46
C ILE A 145 -18.67 -3.53 -1.42
N HIS A 146 -19.17 -2.98 -2.51
CA HIS A 146 -19.84 -3.74 -3.55
C HIS A 146 -18.91 -4.16 -4.69
N ALA A 147 -17.96 -3.28 -5.03
CA ALA A 147 -16.92 -3.53 -6.01
C ALA A 147 -15.64 -2.80 -5.61
N LYS A 148 -14.50 -3.41 -5.93
CA LYS A 148 -13.16 -2.85 -5.79
C LYS A 148 -12.54 -2.83 -7.19
N ARG A 149 -12.05 -1.67 -7.63
CA ARG A 149 -11.45 -1.48 -8.95
C ARG A 149 -10.12 -0.76 -8.79
N ALA A 150 -9.02 -1.41 -9.16
CA ALA A 150 -7.71 -0.77 -9.22
C ALA A 150 -7.56 -0.07 -10.57
N SER A 151 -7.25 1.23 -10.57
CA SER A 151 -6.89 1.99 -11.78
C SER A 151 -5.38 2.19 -11.92
N GLY A 152 -4.62 1.76 -10.91
CA GLY A 152 -3.17 1.77 -10.83
C GLY A 152 -2.72 1.52 -9.38
N VAL A 153 -1.43 1.34 -9.15
CA VAL A 153 -0.86 1.02 -7.83
C VAL A 153 -1.18 2.09 -6.76
N LYS A 154 -1.38 3.35 -7.19
CA LYS A 154 -1.61 4.50 -6.31
C LYS A 154 -3.07 4.97 -6.25
N LEU A 155 -3.96 4.39 -7.06
CA LEU A 155 -5.34 4.84 -7.20
C LEU A 155 -6.31 3.66 -7.28
N LEU A 156 -7.14 3.54 -6.25
CA LEU A 156 -8.18 2.52 -6.15
C LEU A 156 -9.55 3.18 -6.01
N PHE A 157 -10.54 2.57 -6.63
CA PHE A 157 -11.93 2.97 -6.55
C PHE A 157 -12.73 1.89 -5.83
N TYR A 158 -13.45 2.28 -4.77
CA TYR A 158 -14.41 1.40 -4.12
C TYR A 158 -15.82 1.92 -4.37
N ASP A 159 -16.71 1.02 -4.73
CA ASP A 159 -18.13 1.32 -4.79
C ASP A 159 -18.75 0.92 -3.45
N LEU A 160 -19.02 1.90 -2.59
CA LEU A 160 -19.72 1.71 -1.32
C LEU A 160 -21.23 1.70 -1.54
N ARG A 161 -21.90 0.77 -0.86
CA ARG A 161 -23.35 0.72 -0.76
C ARG A 161 -23.81 0.68 0.69
N GLY A 162 -24.87 1.41 0.97
CA GLY A 162 -25.62 1.39 2.22
C GLY A 162 -26.91 2.17 2.03
N GLU A 163 -27.94 1.90 2.84
CA GLU A 163 -29.24 2.61 2.77
C GLU A 163 -29.92 2.62 1.38
N GLY A 164 -29.56 1.69 0.49
CA GLY A 164 -30.06 1.66 -0.90
C GLY A 164 -29.38 2.66 -1.84
N VAL A 165 -28.43 3.47 -1.35
CA VAL A 165 -27.64 4.40 -2.17
C VAL A 165 -26.26 3.84 -2.48
N LYS A 166 -25.64 4.43 -3.51
CA LYS A 166 -24.26 4.14 -3.94
C LYS A 166 -23.40 5.37 -3.74
N LEU A 167 -22.20 5.19 -3.20
CA LEU A 167 -21.20 6.23 -3.05
C LEU A 167 -19.85 5.70 -3.56
N GLN A 168 -19.14 6.51 -4.34
CA GLN A 168 -17.79 6.15 -4.78
C GLN A 168 -16.77 6.60 -3.73
N VAL A 169 -15.78 5.77 -3.46
CA VAL A 169 -14.60 6.12 -2.67
C VAL A 169 -13.42 6.18 -3.63
N MET A 170 -12.80 7.34 -3.74
CA MET A 170 -11.61 7.55 -4.55
C MET A 170 -10.38 7.51 -3.63
N ALA A 171 -9.83 6.32 -3.44
CA ALA A 171 -8.67 6.10 -2.58
C ALA A 171 -7.38 6.42 -3.35
N ASN A 172 -6.77 7.56 -3.02
CA ASN A 172 -5.50 8.00 -3.59
C ASN A 172 -4.40 7.96 -2.53
N SER A 173 -3.30 7.30 -2.85
CA SER A 173 -2.13 7.17 -1.98
C SER A 173 -1.59 8.52 -1.47
N ARG A 174 -1.70 9.59 -2.27
CA ARG A 174 -1.24 10.95 -1.89
C ARG A 174 -2.09 11.61 -0.80
N ASN A 175 -3.37 11.26 -0.72
CA ASN A 175 -4.32 11.85 0.22
C ASN A 175 -4.47 11.02 1.49
N TYR A 176 -3.85 9.83 1.51
CA TYR A 176 -3.86 8.93 2.64
C TYR A 176 -2.79 9.31 3.66
N LYS A 177 -2.96 8.87 4.91
CA LYS A 177 -2.03 9.20 6.01
C LYS A 177 -0.57 8.76 5.75
N SER A 178 -0.40 7.58 5.15
CA SER A 178 0.90 7.01 4.77
C SER A 178 0.74 6.11 3.54
N GLU A 179 1.78 6.02 2.70
CA GLU A 179 1.77 5.10 1.56
C GLU A 179 1.74 3.63 2.02
N GLU A 180 2.40 3.32 3.15
CA GLU A 180 2.44 1.97 3.73
C GLU A 180 1.07 1.53 4.23
N ASP A 181 0.39 2.41 5.00
CA ASP A 181 -0.96 2.14 5.52
C ASP A 181 -1.97 1.98 4.38
N PHE A 182 -1.79 2.71 3.28
CA PHE A 182 -2.62 2.59 2.08
C PHE A 182 -2.49 1.20 1.46
N VAL A 183 -1.26 0.72 1.23
CA VAL A 183 -1.03 -0.62 0.67
C VAL A 183 -1.57 -1.68 1.62
N HIS A 184 -1.31 -1.55 2.91
CA HIS A 184 -1.75 -2.49 3.94
C HIS A 184 -3.28 -2.61 3.99
N ILE A 185 -4.01 -1.48 4.05
CA ILE A 185 -5.47 -1.51 4.12
C ILE A 185 -6.06 -2.06 2.82
N ASN A 186 -5.54 -1.65 1.66
CA ASN A 186 -6.04 -2.11 0.37
C ASN A 186 -5.84 -3.62 0.19
N ASN A 187 -4.72 -4.18 0.67
CA ASN A 187 -4.47 -5.61 0.63
C ASN A 187 -5.39 -6.41 1.56
N LYS A 188 -5.88 -5.80 2.65
CA LYS A 188 -6.85 -6.44 3.56
C LYS A 188 -8.28 -6.44 3.02
N LEU A 189 -8.66 -5.34 2.36
CA LEU A 189 -10.03 -5.14 1.90
C LEU A 189 -10.37 -6.04 0.72
N ARG A 190 -11.52 -6.70 0.83
CA ARG A 190 -12.14 -7.54 -0.20
C ARG A 190 -13.56 -7.09 -0.48
N ARG A 191 -14.10 -7.57 -1.60
CA ARG A 191 -15.49 -7.32 -1.99
C ARG A 191 -16.43 -7.91 -0.93
N GLY A 192 -17.39 -7.11 -0.50
CA GLY A 192 -18.39 -7.48 0.49
C GLY A 192 -18.09 -6.97 1.90
N ASP A 193 -16.85 -6.62 2.22
CA ASP A 193 -16.47 -6.13 3.55
C ASP A 193 -17.24 -4.85 3.93
N ILE A 194 -17.52 -4.70 5.22
CA ILE A 194 -18.05 -3.47 5.80
C ILE A 194 -16.87 -2.62 6.27
N ILE A 195 -16.82 -1.38 5.77
CA ILE A 195 -15.75 -0.44 6.07
C ILE A 195 -16.29 0.86 6.62
N GLY A 196 -15.48 1.50 7.44
CA GLY A 196 -15.58 2.89 7.84
C GLY A 196 -14.58 3.71 7.02
N VAL A 197 -15.02 4.85 6.51
CA VAL A 197 -14.21 5.76 5.72
C VAL A 197 -14.25 7.12 6.37
N ARG A 198 -13.07 7.65 6.74
CA ARG A 198 -12.92 9.03 7.18
C ARG A 198 -12.22 9.83 6.09
N GLY A 199 -12.89 10.82 5.53
CA GLY A 199 -12.39 11.49 4.33
C GLY A 199 -13.10 12.79 3.98
N ASN A 200 -12.60 13.40 2.90
CA ASN A 200 -13.10 14.65 2.36
C ASN A 200 -14.13 14.39 1.24
N PRO A 201 -15.25 15.11 1.20
CA PRO A 201 -16.15 15.08 0.05
C PRO A 201 -15.48 15.72 -1.17
N GLY A 202 -15.66 15.10 -2.34
CA GLY A 202 -15.19 15.64 -3.60
C GLY A 202 -15.98 15.11 -4.78
N LYS A 203 -15.79 15.72 -5.94
CA LYS A 203 -16.43 15.26 -7.19
C LYS A 203 -15.35 14.98 -8.22
N THR A 204 -15.41 13.82 -8.87
CA THR A 204 -14.47 13.51 -9.94
C THR A 204 -14.71 14.41 -11.15
N LYS A 205 -13.75 14.48 -12.07
CA LYS A 205 -13.91 15.20 -13.35
C LYS A 205 -15.09 14.69 -14.19
N LYS A 206 -15.50 13.43 -13.97
CA LYS A 206 -16.67 12.82 -14.62
C LYS A 206 -18.00 13.23 -13.99
N GLY A 207 -17.98 14.01 -12.91
CA GLY A 207 -19.17 14.45 -12.18
C GLY A 207 -19.69 13.44 -11.16
N GLU A 208 -18.96 12.35 -10.90
CA GLU A 208 -19.36 11.36 -9.88
C GLU A 208 -18.97 11.86 -8.48
N LEU A 209 -19.94 11.91 -7.56
CA LEU A 209 -19.71 12.24 -6.15
C LEU A 209 -18.84 11.15 -5.50
N SER A 210 -17.74 11.57 -4.90
CA SER A 210 -16.75 10.70 -4.30
C SER A 210 -16.34 11.17 -2.91
N ILE A 211 -15.92 10.24 -2.08
CA ILE A 211 -15.19 10.55 -0.85
C ILE A 211 -13.72 10.18 -1.02
N ILE A 212 -12.83 11.09 -0.64
CA ILE A 212 -11.38 10.91 -0.68
C ILE A 212 -10.97 10.51 0.75
N PRO A 213 -10.62 9.23 0.99
CA PRO A 213 -10.31 8.76 2.33
C PRO A 213 -8.94 9.27 2.78
N ILE A 214 -8.88 9.78 4.00
CA ILE A 214 -7.64 10.03 4.75
C ILE A 214 -7.27 8.75 5.53
N GLU A 215 -8.30 8.07 6.05
CA GLU A 215 -8.20 6.81 6.78
C GLU A 215 -9.38 5.90 6.43
N MET A 216 -9.11 4.60 6.32
CA MET A 216 -10.10 3.55 6.14
C MET A 216 -9.92 2.52 7.24
N THR A 217 -11.03 2.07 7.81
CA THR A 217 -11.06 1.09 8.88
C THR A 217 -11.94 -0.07 8.46
N LEU A 218 -11.43 -1.29 8.59
CA LEU A 218 -12.24 -2.49 8.44
C LEU A 218 -13.14 -2.65 9.67
N LEU A 219 -14.46 -2.70 9.47
CA LEU A 219 -15.43 -2.85 10.57
C LEU A 219 -15.90 -4.29 10.71
N SER A 220 -16.18 -4.93 9.58
CA SER A 220 -16.56 -6.35 9.55
C SER A 220 -16.13 -6.97 8.22
N PRO A 221 -15.20 -7.93 8.23
CA PRO A 221 -14.85 -8.68 7.03
C PRO A 221 -16.00 -9.60 6.59
N CYS A 222 -16.10 -9.82 5.28
CA CYS A 222 -16.91 -10.87 4.70
C CYS A 222 -16.06 -12.12 4.45
N LEU A 223 -16.54 -13.24 4.97
CA LEU A 223 -15.86 -14.54 4.84
C LEU A 223 -16.29 -15.31 3.59
N HIS A 224 -17.45 -14.98 3.02
CA HIS A 224 -18.03 -15.68 1.88
C HIS A 224 -17.86 -14.86 0.60
N MET A 225 -17.61 -15.56 -0.50
CA MET A 225 -17.58 -14.95 -1.83
C MET A 225 -19.00 -14.55 -2.23
N LEU A 226 -19.18 -13.29 -2.62
CA LEU A 226 -20.44 -12.80 -3.15
C LEU A 226 -20.63 -13.26 -4.60
N PRO A 227 -21.86 -13.60 -5.03
CA PRO A 227 -22.12 -13.99 -6.40
C PRO A 227 -21.75 -12.86 -7.39
N HIS A 228 -21.37 -13.26 -8.60
CA HIS A 228 -20.94 -12.32 -9.62
C HIS A 228 -22.08 -11.38 -10.04
N LEU A 229 -21.74 -10.10 -10.28
CA LEU A 229 -22.73 -9.07 -10.64
C LEU A 229 -23.51 -9.38 -11.93
N HIS A 230 -22.91 -10.15 -12.85
CA HIS A 230 -23.49 -10.43 -14.18
C HIS A 230 -24.73 -11.32 -14.16
N PHE A 231 -24.85 -12.23 -13.20
CA PHE A 231 -25.94 -13.19 -13.20
C PHE A 231 -27.14 -12.77 -12.33
N GLY A 232 -26.92 -11.84 -11.39
CA GLY A 232 -27.95 -11.46 -10.40
C GLY A 232 -28.40 -12.66 -9.56
N LEU A 233 -29.10 -12.40 -8.45
CA LEU A 233 -29.73 -13.47 -7.69
C LEU A 233 -31.05 -13.83 -8.39
N LYS A 234 -30.98 -14.67 -9.42
CA LYS A 234 -32.15 -15.09 -10.22
C LYS A 234 -32.77 -16.41 -9.76
N ASP A 235 -32.29 -16.99 -8.68
CA ASP A 235 -32.85 -18.23 -8.14
C ASP A 235 -34.15 -17.94 -7.37
N LYS A 236 -35.28 -18.26 -8.00
CA LYS A 236 -36.62 -18.14 -7.40
C LYS A 236 -36.94 -19.23 -6.37
N VAL A 237 -36.05 -20.21 -6.12
CA VAL A 237 -36.39 -21.33 -5.23
C VAL A 237 -35.14 -22.03 -4.69
N LYS A 238 -34.99 -22.02 -3.36
CA LYS A 238 -34.48 -23.16 -2.57
C LYS A 238 -34.88 -22.98 -1.09
N PHE A 239 -36.17 -22.79 -0.86
CA PHE A 239 -36.78 -23.17 0.41
C PHE A 239 -37.39 -24.55 0.19
N SER A 240 -36.60 -25.62 0.37
CA SER A 240 -37.19 -26.90 0.76
C SER A 240 -37.42 -26.82 2.26
N CYS A 241 -38.68 -26.67 2.67
CA CYS A 241 -39.09 -27.01 4.02
C CYS A 241 -38.89 -28.51 4.28
#